data_AF-A0A3Q9NP01-F1
#
_entry.id   AF-A0A3Q9NP01-F1
#
_cell.length_a   1.000
_cell.length_b   1.000
_cell.length_c   1.000
_cell.angle_alpha   90.00
_cell.angle_beta   90.00
_cell.angle_gamma   90.00
#
_symmetry.space_group_name_H-M   'P 1'
#
loop_
_entity.id
_entity.type
_entity.pdbx_description
1 polymer ?
#
loop_
_entity_poly.entity_id
_entity_poly.type
_entity_poly.pdbx_seq_one_letter_code
_entity_poly.pdbx_strand_id
1 'polypeptide(L)'
;MSPNPASVPTVADRMWQRRPLGTHAMSVASCQSRPLDDVEGLRQTAVQLAEDAPLPRPVTYRAFEIQPSDIEFWANGRDRLHERLLFSRRGSGWAVSRLQP
;
A
#
# COMPACT_ATOMS: atom_id res chain seq x y z
N MET A 1 38.97 -1.39 10.32
CA MET A 1 37.82 -1.26 9.40
C MET A 1 36.60 -1.82 10.11
N SER A 2 35.77 -0.96 10.68
CA SER A 2 34.50 -1.40 11.27
C SER A 2 33.59 -1.89 10.13
N PRO A 3 32.89 -3.03 10.30
CA PRO A 3 31.96 -3.51 9.29
C PRO A 3 30.84 -2.48 9.13
N ASN A 4 30.60 -2.05 7.89
CA ASN A 4 29.48 -1.21 7.50
C ASN A 4 28.17 -1.95 7.89
N PRO A 5 27.35 -1.44 8.83
CA PRO A 5 26.10 -2.09 9.14
C PRO A 5 25.19 -1.91 7.93
N ALA A 6 25.07 -2.95 7.09
CA ALA A 6 24.02 -3.02 6.09
C ALA A 6 22.70 -2.69 6.81
N SER A 7 22.14 -1.51 6.50
CA SER A 7 20.97 -0.98 7.17
C SER A 7 19.84 -1.99 7.09
N VAL A 8 19.24 -2.32 8.24
CA VAL A 8 18.11 -3.24 8.31
C VAL A 8 17.03 -2.81 7.30
N PRO A 9 16.56 -3.71 6.40
CA PRO A 9 15.55 -3.35 5.41
C PRO A 9 14.29 -2.77 6.06
N THR A 10 13.74 -1.71 5.47
CA THR A 10 12.48 -1.12 5.93
C THR A 10 11.28 -1.99 5.56
N VAL A 11 10.09 -1.69 6.10
CA VAL A 11 8.83 -2.33 5.67
C VAL A 11 8.59 -2.12 4.17
N ALA A 12 8.88 -0.92 3.66
CA ALA A 12 8.73 -0.60 2.24
C ALA A 12 9.69 -1.42 1.36
N ASP A 13 10.92 -1.66 1.80
CA ASP A 13 11.88 -2.51 1.09
C ASP A 13 11.37 -3.95 0.98
N ARG A 14 10.88 -4.51 2.09
CA ARG A 14 10.30 -5.88 2.11
C ARG A 14 9.06 -5.99 1.25
N MET A 15 8.17 -5.00 1.27
CA MET A 15 6.97 -5.00 0.42
C MET A 15 7.34 -4.90 -1.06
N TRP A 16 8.30 -4.04 -1.42
CA TRP A 16 8.80 -3.92 -2.77
C TRP A 16 9.39 -5.24 -3.30
N GLN A 17 10.24 -5.90 -2.51
CA GLN A 17 10.87 -7.17 -2.87
C GLN A 17 9.88 -8.33 -3.07
N ARG A 18 8.66 -8.24 -2.51
CA ARG A 18 7.59 -9.25 -2.67
C ARG A 18 6.72 -9.03 -3.90
N ARG A 19 6.91 -7.93 -4.64
CA ARG A 19 6.11 -7.66 -5.83
C ARG A 19 6.54 -8.57 -6.98
N PRO A 20 5.62 -8.92 -7.90
CA PRO A 20 5.99 -9.61 -9.13
C PRO A 20 6.97 -8.76 -9.95
N LEU A 21 8.02 -9.37 -10.51
CA LEU A 21 9.11 -8.68 -11.24
C LEU A 21 8.59 -7.76 -12.34
N GLY A 22 7.61 -8.22 -13.13
CA GLY A 22 7.01 -7.42 -14.22
C GLY A 22 6.34 -6.11 -13.76
N THR A 23 6.12 -5.92 -12.46
CA THR A 23 5.57 -4.67 -11.92
C THR A 23 6.65 -3.61 -11.60
N HIS A 24 7.92 -3.99 -11.55
CA HIS A 24 9.01 -3.11 -11.12
C HIS A 24 9.25 -1.98 -12.12
N ALA A 25 9.47 -2.33 -13.39
CA ALA A 25 9.89 -1.37 -14.41
C ALA A 25 8.93 -0.18 -14.58
N MET A 26 7.62 -0.44 -14.75
CA MET A 26 6.62 0.65 -14.84
C MET A 26 6.49 1.45 -13.54
N SER A 27 6.67 0.80 -12.38
CA SER A 27 6.62 1.48 -11.08
C SER A 27 7.84 2.37 -10.83
N VAL A 28 8.99 2.04 -11.44
CA VAL A 28 10.20 2.87 -11.41
C VAL A 28 10.11 4.00 -12.44
N ALA A 29 9.62 3.71 -13.65
CA ALA A 29 9.52 4.68 -14.74
C ALA A 29 8.49 5.79 -14.48
N SER A 30 7.37 5.45 -13.85
CA SER A 30 6.24 6.38 -13.72
C SER A 30 6.35 7.33 -12.53
N CYS A 31 5.87 8.55 -12.72
CA CYS A 31 5.51 9.47 -11.64
C CYS A 31 3.99 9.42 -11.42
N GLN A 32 3.54 8.52 -10.55
CA GLN A 32 2.11 8.26 -10.34
C GLN A 32 1.30 9.56 -10.16
N SER A 33 0.17 9.65 -10.89
CA SER A 33 -0.80 10.75 -10.85
C SER A 33 -0.37 12.09 -11.48
N ARG A 34 0.84 12.20 -12.06
CA ARG A 34 1.17 13.35 -12.90
C ARG A 34 0.52 13.22 -14.29
N PRO A 35 0.24 14.33 -15.00
CA PRO A 35 -0.17 14.30 -16.40
C PRO A 35 0.80 13.48 -17.26
N LEU A 36 0.27 12.78 -18.26
CA LEU A 36 1.04 11.91 -19.16
C LEU A 36 0.89 12.41 -20.59
N ASP A 37 1.92 13.08 -21.10
CA ASP A 37 1.92 13.68 -22.44
C ASP A 37 2.42 12.72 -23.53
N ASP A 38 3.26 11.74 -23.15
CA ASP A 38 3.83 10.74 -24.06
C ASP A 38 3.68 9.32 -23.50
N VAL A 39 2.62 8.65 -23.95
CA VAL A 39 2.30 7.27 -23.57
C VAL A 39 3.37 6.29 -24.07
N GLU A 40 3.88 6.48 -25.28
CA GLU A 40 4.80 5.53 -25.90
C GLU A 40 6.21 5.68 -25.33
N GLY A 41 6.66 6.91 -25.08
CA GLY A 41 7.92 7.15 -24.39
C GLY A 41 7.97 6.53 -22.98
N LEU A 42 6.87 6.58 -22.23
CA LEU A 42 6.79 5.90 -20.93
C LEU A 42 6.87 4.37 -21.08
N ARG A 43 6.21 3.79 -22.09
CA ARG A 43 6.29 2.34 -22.37
C ARG A 43 7.71 1.93 -22.73
N GLN A 44 8.37 2.67 -23.62
CA GLN A 44 9.74 2.41 -24.03
C GLN A 44 10.71 2.49 -22.85
N THR A 45 10.55 3.51 -21.98
CA THR A 45 11.34 3.63 -20.74
C THR A 45 11.14 2.40 -19.84
N ALA A 46 9.91 1.93 -19.67
CA ALA A 46 9.64 0.73 -18.87
C ALA A 46 10.24 -0.54 -19.51
N VAL A 47 10.21 -0.69 -20.83
CA VAL A 47 10.85 -1.83 -21.53
C VAL A 47 12.36 -1.81 -21.33
N GLN A 48 12.99 -0.63 -21.42
CA GLN A 48 14.43 -0.47 -21.20
C GLN A 48 14.87 -0.80 -19.76
N LEU A 49 13.99 -0.58 -18.78
CA LEU A 49 14.24 -0.89 -17.37
C LEU A 49 13.90 -2.33 -16.99
N ALA A 50 13.29 -3.12 -17.86
CA ALA A 50 12.88 -4.48 -17.52
C ALA A 50 14.11 -5.38 -17.32
N GLU A 51 14.18 -6.07 -16.18
CA GLU A 51 15.24 -7.02 -15.84
C GLU A 51 14.64 -8.33 -15.32
N ASP A 52 15.39 -9.43 -15.44
CA ASP A 52 15.05 -10.73 -14.83
C ASP A 52 15.30 -10.77 -13.30
N ALA A 53 15.59 -9.61 -12.71
CA ALA A 53 15.86 -9.42 -11.29
C ALA A 53 15.06 -8.22 -10.73
N PRO A 54 14.84 -8.16 -9.40
CA PRO A 54 14.17 -7.03 -8.79
C PRO A 54 14.96 -5.73 -8.96
N LEU A 55 14.37 -4.73 -9.64
CA LEU A 55 14.93 -3.37 -9.64
C LEU A 55 15.00 -2.79 -8.22
N PRO A 56 15.93 -1.86 -7.94
CA PRO A 56 15.94 -1.09 -6.68
C PRO A 56 14.59 -0.42 -6.43
N ARG A 57 14.18 -0.34 -5.16
CA ARG A 57 12.94 0.34 -4.79
C ARG A 57 13.06 1.84 -5.10
N PRO A 58 12.16 2.43 -5.91
CA PRO A 58 12.21 3.85 -6.18
C PRO A 58 11.90 4.65 -4.91
N VAL A 59 12.54 5.82 -4.78
CA VAL A 59 12.34 6.72 -3.63
C VAL A 59 10.92 7.29 -3.58
N THR A 60 10.06 7.07 -4.56
CA THR A 60 8.64 7.45 -4.52
C THR A 60 7.75 6.35 -3.96
N TYR A 61 8.20 5.10 -3.96
CA TYR A 61 7.44 3.98 -3.39
C TYR A 61 7.47 4.05 -1.85
N ARG A 62 6.30 3.99 -1.25
CA ARG A 62 6.08 4.08 0.20
C ARG A 62 5.13 2.97 0.65
N ALA A 63 5.28 2.57 1.90
CA ALA A 63 4.31 1.74 2.60
C ALA A 63 3.64 2.62 3.65
N PHE A 64 2.32 2.55 3.74
CA PHE A 64 1.53 3.21 4.76
C PHE A 64 0.83 2.16 5.62
N GLU A 65 0.78 2.43 6.92
CA GLU A 65 -0.05 1.68 7.86
C GLU A 65 -1.24 2.55 8.24
N ILE A 66 -2.45 2.02 8.07
CA ILE A 66 -3.65 2.64 8.61
C ILE A 66 -3.83 2.11 10.04
N GLN A 67 -3.76 3.01 11.01
CA GLN A 67 -4.04 2.71 12.41
C GLN A 67 -5.46 3.20 12.72
N PRO A 68 -6.49 2.34 12.61
CA PRO A 68 -7.86 2.78 12.78
C PRO A 68 -8.12 3.22 14.23
N SER A 69 -8.74 4.39 14.37
CA SER A 69 -9.42 4.78 15.60
C SER A 69 -10.78 4.09 15.71
N ASP A 70 -11.44 3.87 14.57
CA ASP A 70 -12.79 3.34 14.48
C ASP A 70 -12.90 2.34 13.32
N ILE A 71 -13.69 1.28 13.52
CA ILE A 71 -14.00 0.26 12.51
C ILE A 71 -15.50 -0.04 12.60
N GLU A 72 -16.23 0.15 11.50
CA GLU A 72 -17.63 -0.20 11.42
C GLU A 72 -17.82 -1.44 10.55
N PHE A 73 -18.49 -2.47 11.09
CA PHE A 73 -19.02 -3.58 10.32
C PHE A 73 -20.49 -3.31 10.05
N TRP A 74 -20.82 -3.21 8.76
CA TRP A 74 -22.18 -3.03 8.29
C TRP A 74 -22.66 -4.32 7.61
N ALA A 75 -23.85 -4.77 7.95
CA ALA A 75 -24.52 -5.87 7.26
C ALA A 75 -25.99 -5.52 6.99
N ASN A 76 -26.54 -6.12 5.92
CA ASN A 76 -27.86 -5.75 5.42
C ASN A 76 -29.00 -5.97 6.43
N GLY A 77 -28.87 -6.92 7.35
CA GLY A 77 -29.91 -7.25 8.34
C GLY A 77 -31.20 -7.76 7.71
N ARG A 78 -32.33 -7.59 8.42
CA ARG A 78 -33.69 -7.94 7.97
C ARG A 78 -34.60 -6.73 8.08
N ASP A 79 -35.65 -6.68 7.27
CA ASP A 79 -36.70 -5.65 7.36
C ASP A 79 -36.21 -4.20 7.31
N ARG A 80 -35.12 -3.94 6.55
CA ARG A 80 -34.39 -2.66 6.48
C ARG A 80 -33.76 -2.20 7.80
N LEU A 81 -33.73 -3.07 8.81
CA LEU A 81 -32.98 -2.87 10.04
C LEU A 81 -31.54 -3.37 9.82
N HIS A 82 -30.72 -2.53 9.21
CA HIS A 82 -29.29 -2.79 9.01
C HIS A 82 -28.55 -3.02 10.32
N GLU A 83 -27.66 -4.01 10.31
CA GLU A 83 -26.81 -4.34 11.45
C GLU A 83 -25.53 -3.52 11.36
N ARG A 84 -25.34 -2.59 12.30
CA ARG A 84 -24.17 -1.71 12.34
C ARG A 84 -23.43 -1.91 13.64
N LEU A 85 -22.22 -2.46 13.57
CA LEU A 85 -21.37 -2.73 14.73
C LEU A 85 -20.12 -1.85 14.67
N LEU A 86 -20.06 -0.85 15.53
CA LEU A 86 -18.94 0.10 15.62
C LEU A 86 -17.97 -0.32 16.73
N PHE A 87 -16.71 -0.54 16.35
CA PHE A 87 -15.58 -0.67 17.25
C PHE A 87 -14.82 0.65 17.31
N SER A 88 -14.72 1.26 18.48
CA SER A 88 -13.95 2.48 18.71
C SER A 88 -12.80 2.20 19.67
N ARG A 89 -11.59 2.60 19.32
CA ARG A 89 -10.40 2.42 20.15
C ARG A 89 -10.54 3.22 21.44
N ARG A 90 -10.36 2.56 22.59
CA ARG A 90 -10.41 3.16 23.93
C ARG A 90 -9.26 2.62 24.77
N GLY A 91 -8.24 3.45 25.00
CA GLY A 91 -7.02 3.05 25.70
C GLY A 91 -6.32 1.89 24.97
N SER A 92 -6.04 0.81 25.69
CA SER A 92 -5.45 -0.41 25.14
C SER A 92 -6.45 -1.37 24.49
N GLY A 93 -7.75 -1.06 24.52
CA GLY A 93 -8.82 -1.93 24.04
C GLY A 93 -9.76 -1.25 23.04
N TRP A 94 -10.91 -1.90 22.84
CA TRP A 94 -11.97 -1.44 21.95
C TRP A 94 -13.29 -1.38 22.71
N ALA A 95 -14.02 -0.28 22.56
CA ALA A 95 -15.42 -0.20 22.91
C ALA A 95 -16.27 -0.61 21.72
N VAL A 96 -17.35 -1.36 21.96
CA VAL A 96 -18.24 -1.87 20.91
C VAL A 96 -19.62 -1.29 21.12
N SER A 97 -20.26 -0.80 20.06
CA SER A 97 -21.62 -0.28 20.08
C SER A 97 -22.41 -0.70 18.84
N ARG A 98 -23.74 -0.72 18.96
CA ARG A 98 -24.65 -0.84 17.81
C ARG A 98 -25.15 0.54 17.41
N LEU A 99 -25.20 0.82 16.11
CA LEU A 99 -25.74 2.08 15.58
C LEU A 99 -27.14 1.84 14.98
N GLN A 100 -27.96 2.89 14.92
CA GLN A 100 -29.23 2.85 14.18
C GLN A 100 -28.96 2.66 12.68
N PRO A 101 -29.83 1.89 11.97
CA PRO A 101 -29.61 1.48 10.58
C PRO A 101 -29.55 2.64 9.58
#